data_AF-A0A9P6F0M8-F1
#
_entry.id   AF-A0A9P6F0M8-F1
#
_cell.length_a   1.000
_cell.length_b   1.000
_cell.length_c   1.000
_cell.angle_alpha   90.00
_cell.angle_beta   90.00
_cell.angle_gamma   90.00
#
_symmetry.space_group_name_H-M   'P 1'
#
loop_
_entity.id
_entity.type
_entity.pdbx_description
1 polymer ?
#
loop_
_entity_poly.entity_id
_entity_poly.type
_entity_poly.pdbx_seq_one_letter_code
_entity_poly.pdbx_strand_id
1 'polypeptide(L)'
;MSKASFERKAIGILYDFQKSRKVWGDLVSDGLTQANALVNVQLQQGYVDSAGYWPPALDQFLDLKDRFESKLQKKADALALDFETTFTKMSAQYSKMKLQTSQFEYLMEEATESFGEAYTYRDPFGTTCTLEQIWIQLEKVFGLYTQQIALNREILDQLVARNQHQQNPAFLAPSQAGEESSIAGSVDGGTVGILAPMPRDKDQGMILLSAWLNQPHLKPDTLATFDEFCQVEMFEGE
;
A
#
# COMPACT_ATOMS: atom_id res chain seq x y z
N MET A 1 -28.40 -28.54 -11.10
CA MET A 1 -27.60 -28.67 -9.86
C MET A 1 -28.56 -28.92 -8.69
N SER A 2 -28.17 -29.67 -7.64
CA SER A 2 -29.01 -29.76 -6.42
C SER A 2 -28.76 -28.54 -5.51
N LYS A 3 -29.74 -28.16 -4.68
CA LYS A 3 -29.59 -27.04 -3.71
C LYS A 3 -28.36 -27.22 -2.80
N ALA A 4 -28.18 -28.41 -2.23
CA ALA A 4 -27.01 -28.72 -1.41
C ALA A 4 -25.66 -28.68 -2.16
N SER A 5 -25.65 -28.88 -3.49
CA SER A 5 -24.43 -28.69 -4.29
C SER A 5 -24.16 -27.22 -4.58
N PHE A 6 -25.22 -26.42 -4.73
CA PHE A 6 -25.16 -24.99 -4.92
C PHE A 6 -24.65 -24.29 -3.65
N GLU A 7 -25.22 -24.65 -2.50
CA GLU A 7 -24.86 -24.08 -1.20
C GLU A 7 -23.37 -24.28 -0.88
N ARG A 8 -22.86 -25.50 -1.09
CA ARG A 8 -21.42 -25.79 -0.94
C ARG A 8 -20.53 -24.95 -1.84
N LYS A 9 -20.97 -24.64 -3.06
CA LYS A 9 -20.21 -23.81 -4.02
C LYS A 9 -20.17 -22.36 -3.53
N ALA A 10 -21.30 -21.80 -3.08
CA ALA A 10 -21.36 -20.45 -2.51
C ALA A 10 -20.48 -20.32 -1.26
N ILE A 11 -20.60 -21.25 -0.30
CA ILE A 11 -19.79 -21.28 0.92
C ILE A 11 -18.29 -21.37 0.58
N GLY A 12 -17.91 -22.22 -0.38
CA GLY A 12 -16.53 -22.34 -0.83
C GLY A 12 -15.96 -21.01 -1.35
N ILE A 13 -16.73 -20.27 -2.16
CA ILE A 13 -16.32 -18.95 -2.68
C ILE A 13 -16.11 -17.95 -1.53
N LEU A 14 -17.04 -17.88 -0.57
CA LEU A 14 -16.93 -16.97 0.58
C LEU A 14 -15.71 -17.29 1.44
N TYR A 15 -15.48 -18.57 1.73
CA TYR A 15 -14.32 -19.02 2.50
C TYR A 15 -13.01 -18.67 1.79
N ASP A 16 -12.91 -18.92 0.49
CA ASP A 16 -11.73 -18.58 -0.30
C ASP A 16 -11.50 -17.06 -0.35
N PHE A 17 -12.57 -16.25 -0.37
CA PHE A 17 -12.48 -14.79 -0.28
C PHE A 17 -11.95 -14.33 1.08
N GLN A 18 -12.44 -14.88 2.19
CA GLN A 18 -11.90 -14.60 3.53
C GLN A 18 -10.42 -14.97 3.63
N LYS A 19 -10.02 -16.12 3.08
CA LYS A 19 -8.63 -16.55 3.05
C LYS A 19 -7.74 -15.59 2.27
N SER A 20 -8.21 -15.12 1.11
CA SER A 20 -7.49 -14.11 0.32
C SER A 20 -7.30 -12.79 1.07
N ARG A 21 -8.31 -12.33 1.83
CA ARG A 21 -8.19 -11.15 2.70
C ARG A 21 -7.17 -11.32 3.82
N LYS A 22 -7.08 -12.52 4.40
CA LYS A 22 -6.05 -12.80 5.43
C LYS A 22 -4.64 -12.69 4.84
N VAL A 23 -4.40 -13.29 3.68
CA VAL A 23 -3.10 -13.20 2.98
C VAL A 23 -2.76 -11.75 2.61
N TRP A 24 -3.76 -10.93 2.28
CA TRP A 24 -3.53 -9.49 2.07
C TRP A 24 -2.93 -8.81 3.29
N GLY A 25 -3.42 -9.11 4.49
CA GLY A 25 -2.90 -8.56 5.74
C GLY A 25 -1.41 -8.86 5.95
N ASP A 26 -0.99 -10.09 5.67
CA ASP A 26 0.42 -10.50 5.75
C ASP A 26 1.28 -9.69 4.75
N LEU A 27 0.80 -9.53 3.52
CA LEU A 27 1.51 -8.77 2.48
C LEU A 27 1.63 -7.28 2.78
N VAL A 28 0.66 -6.69 3.50
CA VAL A 28 0.75 -5.29 3.96
C VAL A 28 1.94 -5.11 4.91
N SER A 29 2.15 -6.06 5.82
CA SER A 29 3.28 -6.03 6.77
C SER A 29 4.63 -6.13 6.07
N ASP A 30 4.75 -7.06 5.12
CA ASP A 30 5.95 -7.22 4.28
C ASP A 30 6.24 -5.95 3.49
N GLY A 31 5.21 -5.40 2.84
CA GLY A 31 5.32 -4.19 2.03
C GLY A 31 5.71 -2.97 2.86
N LEU A 32 5.19 -2.84 4.09
CA LEU A 32 5.55 -1.76 5.00
C LEU A 32 7.03 -1.84 5.39
N THR A 33 7.52 -3.04 5.67
CA THR A 33 8.93 -3.27 6.03
C THR A 33 9.85 -2.83 4.90
N GLN A 34 9.52 -3.20 3.66
CA GLN A 34 10.28 -2.83 2.47
C GLN A 34 10.19 -1.33 2.18
N ALA A 35 8.99 -0.75 2.21
CA ALA A 35 8.78 0.68 1.99
C ALA A 35 9.54 1.53 3.03
N ASN A 36 9.50 1.15 4.31
CA ASN A 36 10.22 1.84 5.36
C ASN A 36 11.74 1.75 5.15
N ALA A 37 12.24 0.56 4.78
CA ALA A 37 13.66 0.39 4.46
C ALA A 37 14.07 1.28 3.27
N LEU A 38 13.24 1.37 2.22
CA LEU A 38 13.49 2.20 1.05
C LEU A 38 13.52 3.69 1.41
N VAL A 39 12.51 4.19 2.13
CA VAL A 39 12.48 5.58 2.61
C VAL A 39 13.72 5.91 3.43
N ASN A 40 14.15 5.01 4.32
CA ASN A 40 15.35 5.22 5.13
C ASN A 40 16.63 5.30 4.28
N VAL A 41 16.75 4.50 3.23
CA VAL A 41 17.90 4.59 2.29
C VAL A 41 17.85 5.89 1.50
N GLN A 42 16.68 6.31 1.02
CA GLN A 42 16.50 7.58 0.31
C GLN A 42 16.85 8.80 1.17
N LEU A 43 16.55 8.73 2.47
CA LEU A 43 16.97 9.76 3.44
C LEU A 43 18.48 9.77 3.63
N GLN A 44 19.12 8.59 3.69
CA GLN A 44 20.58 8.49 3.78
C GLN A 44 21.30 8.99 2.52
N GLN A 45 20.70 8.82 1.34
CA GLN A 45 21.24 9.38 0.09
C GLN A 45 21.34 10.91 0.17
N GLY A 46 20.35 11.58 0.77
CA GLY A 46 20.38 13.04 0.98
C GLY A 46 21.38 13.54 2.04
N TYR A 47 22.04 12.64 2.81
CA TYR A 47 23.06 13.05 3.79
C TYR A 47 24.33 13.57 3.14
N VAL A 48 24.65 13.04 1.96
CA VAL A 48 25.86 13.36 1.22
C VAL A 48 25.81 14.77 0.62
N ASP A 49 24.61 15.25 0.32
CA ASP A 49 24.38 16.57 -0.28
C ASP A 49 24.26 17.70 0.75
N SER A 50 24.06 17.36 2.02
CA SER A 50 23.86 18.34 3.08
C SER A 50 25.17 18.63 3.81
N ALA A 51 25.74 19.82 3.60
CA ALA A 51 27.02 20.26 4.18
C ALA A 51 27.10 20.20 5.74
N GLY A 52 25.97 20.04 6.42
CA GLY A 52 25.91 19.84 7.88
C GLY A 52 25.98 18.37 8.33
N TYR A 53 25.82 17.40 7.43
CA TYR A 53 25.76 15.97 7.75
C TYR A 53 26.96 15.18 7.23
N TRP A 54 27.58 15.61 6.13
CA TRP A 54 28.83 15.03 5.63
C TRP A 54 30.05 15.69 6.30
N PRO A 55 30.83 14.97 7.14
CA PRO A 55 31.98 15.56 7.81
C PRO A 55 33.08 15.93 6.79
N PRO A 56 33.60 17.18 6.80
CA PRO A 56 34.68 17.59 5.88
C PRO A 56 35.95 16.73 5.99
N ALA A 57 36.17 16.10 7.15
CA ALA A 57 37.25 15.13 7.35
C ALA A 57 37.13 13.87 6.47
N LEU A 58 35.97 13.61 5.86
CA LEU A 58 35.78 12.50 4.93
C LEU A 58 36.18 12.87 3.48
N ASP A 59 36.28 14.15 3.15
CA ASP A 59 36.66 14.61 1.80
C ASP A 59 38.13 14.32 1.47
N GLN A 60 38.95 14.03 2.49
CA GLN A 60 40.33 13.58 2.31
C GLN A 60 40.44 12.18 1.69
N PHE A 61 39.37 11.39 1.71
CA PHE A 61 39.33 10.07 1.10
C PHE A 61 38.78 10.17 -0.32
N LEU A 62 39.67 10.06 -1.31
CA LEU A 62 39.28 9.98 -2.73
C LEU A 62 38.25 8.86 -2.94
N ASP A 63 37.24 9.15 -3.76
CA ASP A 63 36.16 8.27 -4.17
C ASP A 63 35.24 7.76 -3.03
N LEU A 64 35.45 8.15 -1.77
CA LEU A 64 34.62 7.66 -0.66
C LEU A 64 33.15 8.05 -0.84
N LYS A 65 32.93 9.29 -1.29
CA LYS A 65 31.63 9.85 -1.61
C LYS A 65 30.92 9.02 -2.68
N ASP A 66 31.56 8.85 -3.84
CA ASP A 66 31.03 8.09 -4.98
C ASP A 66 30.76 6.62 -4.63
N ARG A 67 31.64 5.99 -3.84
CA ARG A 67 31.46 4.61 -3.37
C ARG A 67 30.27 4.49 -2.42
N PHE A 68 30.09 5.47 -1.53
CA PHE A 68 28.96 5.51 -0.61
C PHE A 68 27.64 5.70 -1.36
N GLU A 69 27.57 6.68 -2.27
CA GLU A 69 26.42 6.92 -3.14
C GLU A 69 26.07 5.69 -3.98
N SER A 70 27.07 5.09 -4.66
CA SER A 70 26.87 3.87 -5.46
C SER A 70 26.35 2.70 -4.63
N LYS A 71 26.85 2.53 -3.39
CA LYS A 71 26.39 1.49 -2.47
C LYS A 71 24.94 1.72 -2.04
N LEU A 72 24.58 2.96 -1.69
CA LEU A 72 23.21 3.29 -1.32
C LEU A 72 22.25 3.13 -2.50
N GLN A 73 22.65 3.54 -3.71
CA GLN A 73 21.83 3.39 -4.91
C GLN A 73 21.52 1.92 -5.19
N LYS A 74 22.54 1.05 -5.21
CA LYS A 74 22.33 -0.40 -5.41
C LYS A 74 21.38 -1.00 -4.36
N LYS A 75 21.47 -0.52 -3.12
CA LYS A 75 20.57 -0.95 -2.04
C LYS A 75 19.15 -0.43 -2.25
N ALA A 76 18.99 0.82 -2.67
CA ALA A 76 17.69 1.41 -2.97
C ALA A 76 17.01 0.69 -4.13
N ASP A 77 17.74 0.38 -5.20
CA ASP A 77 17.22 -0.37 -6.36
C ASP A 77 16.75 -1.77 -5.97
N ALA A 78 17.54 -2.48 -5.14
CA ALA A 78 17.15 -3.79 -4.63
C ALA A 78 15.87 -3.72 -3.77
N LEU A 79 15.77 -2.74 -2.88
CA LEU A 79 14.58 -2.54 -2.04
C LEU A 79 13.35 -2.12 -2.84
N ALA A 80 13.53 -1.31 -3.89
CA ALA A 80 12.47 -0.94 -4.82
C ALA A 80 11.92 -2.18 -5.54
N LEU A 81 12.81 -3.04 -6.06
CA LEU A 81 12.42 -4.30 -6.71
C LEU A 81 11.70 -5.26 -5.74
N ASP A 82 12.18 -5.38 -4.51
CA ASP A 82 11.53 -6.17 -3.47
C ASP A 82 10.12 -5.64 -3.15
N PHE A 83 9.97 -4.31 -3.09
CA PHE A 83 8.69 -3.65 -2.84
C PHE A 83 7.70 -3.83 -4.01
N GLU A 84 8.16 -3.69 -5.26
CA GLU A 84 7.39 -4.01 -6.47
C GLU A 84 6.96 -5.48 -6.51
N THR A 85 7.82 -6.39 -6.06
CA THR A 85 7.51 -7.82 -5.97
C THR A 85 6.38 -8.07 -4.96
N THR A 86 6.42 -7.43 -3.80
CA THR A 86 5.32 -7.51 -2.82
C THR A 86 4.03 -6.93 -3.38
N PHE A 87 4.08 -5.78 -4.04
CA PHE A 87 2.91 -5.20 -4.70
C PHE A 87 2.33 -6.12 -5.79
N THR A 88 3.18 -6.81 -6.55
CA THR A 88 2.76 -7.81 -7.54
C THR A 88 2.00 -8.96 -6.87
N LYS A 89 2.47 -9.44 -5.71
CA LYS A 89 1.75 -10.45 -4.91
C LYS A 89 0.41 -9.91 -4.42
N MET A 90 0.34 -8.66 -3.96
CA MET A 90 -0.92 -8.03 -3.54
C MET A 90 -1.91 -7.93 -4.71
N SER A 91 -1.43 -7.53 -5.89
CA SER A 91 -2.22 -7.46 -7.12
C SER A 91 -2.78 -8.84 -7.50
N ALA A 92 -1.98 -9.89 -7.36
CA ALA A 92 -2.43 -11.26 -7.59
C ALA A 92 -3.51 -11.70 -6.57
N GLN A 93 -3.40 -11.29 -5.30
CA GLN A 93 -4.46 -11.54 -4.31
C GLN A 93 -5.74 -10.76 -4.61
N TYR A 94 -5.61 -9.49 -5.05
CA TYR A 94 -6.74 -8.71 -5.52
C TYR A 94 -7.44 -9.36 -6.72
N SER A 95 -6.69 -9.89 -7.69
CA SER A 95 -7.27 -10.62 -8.83
C SER A 95 -8.04 -11.88 -8.40
N LYS A 96 -7.58 -12.58 -7.36
CA LYS A 96 -8.32 -13.72 -6.78
C LYS A 96 -9.62 -13.27 -6.14
N MET A 97 -9.59 -12.19 -5.34
CA MET A 97 -10.78 -11.60 -4.75
C MET A 97 -11.79 -11.18 -5.80
N LYS A 98 -11.33 -10.52 -6.87
CA LYS A 98 -12.18 -10.16 -8.01
C LYS A 98 -12.82 -11.38 -8.68
N LEU A 99 -12.03 -12.44 -8.91
CA LEU A 99 -12.54 -13.67 -9.51
C LEU A 99 -13.62 -14.32 -8.63
N GLN A 100 -13.40 -14.39 -7.31
CA GLN A 100 -14.37 -14.94 -6.35
C GLN A 100 -15.66 -14.11 -6.35
N THR A 101 -15.57 -12.79 -6.38
CA THR A 101 -16.72 -11.89 -6.52
C THR A 101 -17.47 -12.18 -7.83
N SER A 102 -16.82 -12.19 -8.99
CA SER A 102 -17.49 -12.52 -10.27
C SER A 102 -18.07 -13.96 -10.29
N GLN A 103 -17.42 -14.92 -9.64
CA GLN A 103 -17.95 -16.28 -9.52
C GLN A 103 -19.23 -16.33 -8.67
N PHE A 104 -19.33 -15.50 -7.64
CA PHE A 104 -20.52 -15.40 -6.80
C PHE A 104 -21.68 -14.71 -7.55
N GLU A 105 -21.39 -13.68 -8.34
CA GLU A 105 -22.37 -13.02 -9.22
C GLU A 105 -23.00 -14.02 -10.19
N TYR A 106 -22.15 -14.76 -10.93
CA TYR A 106 -22.59 -15.82 -11.82
C TYR A 106 -23.40 -16.89 -11.08
N LEU A 107 -23.02 -17.20 -9.84
CA LEU A 107 -23.75 -18.16 -9.02
C LEU A 107 -25.16 -17.64 -8.68
N MET A 108 -25.35 -16.34 -8.46
CA MET A 108 -26.70 -15.77 -8.26
C MET A 108 -27.58 -15.87 -9.51
N GLU A 109 -27.00 -15.66 -10.69
CA GLU A 109 -27.70 -15.84 -11.97
C GLU A 109 -28.13 -17.31 -12.13
N GLU A 110 -27.20 -18.25 -11.91
CA GLU A 110 -27.46 -19.69 -11.94
C GLU A 110 -28.56 -20.10 -10.93
N ALA A 111 -28.58 -19.49 -9.75
CA ALA A 111 -29.59 -19.72 -8.71
C ALA A 111 -30.98 -19.30 -9.16
N THR A 112 -31.06 -18.11 -9.76
CA THR A 112 -32.31 -17.52 -10.24
C THR A 112 -32.90 -18.36 -11.37
N GLU A 113 -32.06 -18.80 -12.31
CA GLU A 113 -32.47 -19.68 -13.41
C GLU A 113 -32.89 -21.07 -12.94
N SER A 114 -32.17 -21.65 -11.97
CA SER A 114 -32.38 -23.05 -11.55
C SER A 114 -33.47 -23.22 -10.49
N PHE A 115 -33.60 -22.25 -9.57
CA PHE A 115 -34.44 -22.36 -8.37
C PHE A 115 -35.50 -21.25 -8.28
N GLY A 116 -35.44 -20.25 -9.15
CA GLY A 116 -36.38 -19.14 -9.23
C GLY A 116 -36.00 -17.93 -8.36
N GLU A 117 -36.56 -16.77 -8.69
CA GLU A 117 -36.30 -15.48 -8.01
C GLU A 117 -36.53 -15.52 -6.50
N ALA A 118 -37.55 -16.27 -6.05
CA ALA A 118 -37.84 -16.41 -4.62
C ALA A 118 -36.63 -16.94 -3.84
N TYR A 119 -35.90 -17.91 -4.39
CA TYR A 119 -34.73 -18.48 -3.74
C TYR A 119 -33.56 -17.49 -3.66
N THR A 120 -33.38 -16.65 -4.69
CA THR A 120 -32.26 -15.69 -4.75
C THR A 120 -32.51 -14.47 -3.84
N TYR A 121 -33.72 -13.93 -3.88
CA TYR A 121 -34.00 -12.57 -3.37
C TYR A 121 -34.85 -12.55 -2.10
N ARG A 122 -35.56 -13.63 -1.76
CA ARG A 122 -36.57 -13.61 -0.69
C ARG A 122 -36.33 -14.65 0.38
N ASP A 123 -36.05 -15.88 -0.04
CA ASP A 123 -35.88 -16.99 0.87
C ASP A 123 -34.43 -16.98 1.42
N PRO A 124 -34.23 -17.20 2.72
CA PRO A 124 -32.89 -17.28 3.28
C PRO A 124 -32.08 -18.40 2.62
N PHE A 125 -30.85 -18.07 2.21
CA PHE A 125 -29.87 -19.02 1.69
C PHE A 125 -29.24 -19.83 2.84
N GLY A 126 -28.92 -19.16 3.94
CA GLY A 126 -28.44 -19.76 5.19
C GLY A 126 -29.46 -19.60 6.31
N THR A 127 -29.00 -19.10 7.45
CA THR A 127 -29.82 -18.97 8.66
C THR A 127 -30.72 -17.73 8.59
N THR A 128 -30.16 -16.59 8.15
CA THR A 128 -30.86 -15.30 8.27
C THR A 128 -30.90 -14.48 7.00
N CYS A 129 -30.04 -14.77 6.03
CA CYS A 129 -29.80 -13.87 4.90
C CYS A 129 -30.11 -14.49 3.54
N THR A 130 -30.60 -13.67 2.62
CA THR A 130 -30.81 -14.05 1.22
C THR A 130 -29.49 -14.08 0.45
N LEU A 131 -29.48 -14.74 -0.71
CA LEU A 131 -28.28 -14.81 -1.54
C LEU A 131 -27.84 -13.41 -2.03
N GLU A 132 -28.81 -12.56 -2.37
CA GLU A 132 -28.57 -11.15 -2.73
C GLU A 132 -27.89 -10.38 -1.60
N GLN A 133 -28.33 -10.56 -0.35
CA GLN A 133 -27.71 -9.87 0.78
C GLN A 133 -26.25 -10.28 0.96
N ILE A 134 -25.93 -11.57 0.79
CA ILE A 134 -24.54 -12.06 0.79
C ILE A 134 -23.72 -11.37 -0.30
N TRP A 135 -24.26 -11.33 -1.52
CA TRP A 135 -23.62 -10.68 -2.66
C TRP A 135 -23.32 -9.20 -2.39
N ILE A 136 -24.30 -8.44 -1.89
CA ILE A 136 -24.14 -7.02 -1.58
C ILE A 136 -23.01 -6.81 -0.56
N GLN A 137 -22.90 -7.66 0.48
CA GLN A 137 -21.82 -7.54 1.45
C GLN A 137 -20.46 -7.89 0.83
N LEU A 138 -20.40 -8.93 0.00
CA LEU A 138 -19.18 -9.33 -0.70
C LEU A 138 -18.67 -8.21 -1.63
N GLU A 139 -19.56 -7.65 -2.45
CA GLU A 139 -19.24 -6.55 -3.36
C GLU A 139 -18.77 -5.31 -2.59
N LYS A 140 -19.46 -4.94 -1.51
CA LYS A 140 -19.09 -3.83 -0.64
C LYS A 140 -17.68 -3.99 -0.09
N VAL A 141 -17.33 -5.17 0.43
CA VAL A 141 -15.99 -5.46 0.94
C VAL A 141 -14.95 -5.42 -0.18
N PHE A 142 -15.23 -6.05 -1.31
CA PHE A 142 -14.34 -6.04 -2.48
C PHE A 142 -14.08 -4.60 -3.00
N GLY A 143 -15.09 -3.73 -2.95
CA GLY A 143 -14.95 -2.31 -3.28
C GLY A 143 -13.92 -1.58 -2.41
N LEU A 144 -13.80 -1.92 -1.12
CA LEU A 144 -12.77 -1.36 -0.24
C LEU A 144 -11.37 -1.78 -0.69
N TYR A 145 -11.17 -3.04 -1.06
CA TYR A 145 -9.90 -3.54 -1.57
C TYR A 145 -9.54 -2.92 -2.93
N THR A 146 -10.53 -2.60 -3.76
CA THR A 146 -10.33 -1.90 -5.04
C THR A 146 -9.77 -0.50 -4.82
N GLN A 147 -10.30 0.25 -3.85
CA GLN A 147 -9.76 1.56 -3.49
C GLN A 147 -8.36 1.43 -2.87
N GLN A 148 -8.17 0.44 -2.01
CA GLN A 148 -6.90 0.25 -1.32
C GLN A 148 -5.76 -0.18 -2.26
N ILE A 149 -6.00 -1.06 -3.23
CA ILE A 149 -4.95 -1.45 -4.19
C ILE A 149 -4.51 -0.26 -5.06
N ALA A 150 -5.44 0.65 -5.40
CA ALA A 150 -5.13 1.86 -6.15
C ALA A 150 -4.24 2.82 -5.33
N LEU A 151 -4.56 3.04 -4.05
CA LEU A 151 -3.72 3.83 -3.15
C LEU A 151 -2.33 3.20 -2.97
N ASN A 152 -2.27 1.88 -2.76
CA ASN A 152 -1.00 1.17 -2.62
C ASN A 152 -0.13 1.30 -3.89
N ARG A 153 -0.75 1.33 -5.08
CA ARG A 153 -0.05 1.57 -6.34
C ARG A 153 0.54 2.96 -6.39
N GLU A 154 -0.23 3.97 -6.02
CA GLU A 154 0.22 5.36 -5.99
C GLU A 154 1.41 5.54 -5.04
N ILE A 155 1.35 4.93 -3.85
CA ILE A 155 2.45 4.95 -2.87
C ILE A 155 3.71 4.31 -3.47
N LEU A 156 3.58 3.15 -4.12
CA LEU A 156 4.69 2.48 -4.80
C LEU A 156 5.31 3.38 -5.86
N ASP A 157 4.49 3.91 -6.77
CA ASP A 157 4.95 4.74 -7.87
C ASP A 157 5.67 5.99 -7.33
N GLN A 158 5.18 6.64 -6.27
CA GLN A 158 5.84 7.79 -5.63
C GLN A 158 7.20 7.42 -5.01
N LEU A 159 7.27 6.30 -4.26
CA LEU A 159 8.51 5.88 -3.61
C LEU A 159 9.57 5.41 -4.61
N VAL A 160 9.17 4.71 -5.68
CA VAL A 160 10.09 4.25 -6.73
C VAL A 160 10.54 5.41 -7.61
N ALA A 161 9.64 6.32 -8.03
CA ALA A 161 10.00 7.49 -8.81
C ALA A 161 11.02 8.37 -8.07
N ARG A 162 10.91 8.49 -6.75
CA ARG A 162 11.88 9.22 -5.93
C ARG A 162 13.28 8.59 -5.96
N ASN A 163 13.36 7.25 -5.92
CA ASN A 163 14.64 6.55 -6.08
C ASN A 163 15.30 6.90 -7.43
N GLN A 164 14.50 7.03 -8.49
CA GLN A 164 15.00 7.38 -9.83
C GLN A 164 15.38 8.86 -9.96
N HIS A 165 14.68 9.79 -9.32
CA HIS A 165 15.02 11.23 -9.40
C HIS A 165 16.34 11.58 -8.70
N GLN A 166 16.73 10.84 -7.66
CA GLN A 166 18.06 10.98 -7.04
C GLN A 166 19.20 10.53 -7.97
N GLN A 167 18.92 9.90 -9.13
CA GLN A 167 19.92 9.53 -10.13
C GLN A 167 20.39 10.72 -11.00
N ASN A 168 19.73 11.89 -10.94
CA ASN A 168 20.03 13.01 -11.84
C ASN A 168 20.03 14.39 -11.13
N PRO A 169 21.11 14.77 -10.43
CA PRO A 169 21.27 16.14 -9.93
C PRO A 169 21.54 17.18 -11.04
N ALA A 170 21.72 16.76 -12.30
CA ALA A 170 22.15 17.63 -13.40
C ALA A 170 21.11 18.65 -13.90
N PHE A 171 19.89 18.69 -13.37
CA PHE A 171 18.80 19.50 -13.96
C PHE A 171 18.23 20.62 -13.08
N LEU A 172 18.84 20.92 -11.93
CA LEU A 172 18.38 22.01 -11.05
C LEU A 172 19.52 22.91 -10.56
N ALA A 173 20.36 23.40 -11.48
CA ALA A 173 21.09 24.64 -11.23
C ALA A 173 20.28 25.80 -11.84
N PRO A 174 19.64 26.68 -11.05
CA PRO A 174 19.23 27.97 -11.56
C PRO A 174 20.51 28.75 -11.86
N SER A 175 20.74 29.04 -13.13
CA SER A 175 21.72 30.03 -13.56
C SER A 175 21.28 31.39 -13.01
N GLN A 176 21.89 31.84 -11.91
CA GLN A 176 21.83 33.24 -11.50
C GLN A 176 23.20 33.86 -11.75
N ALA A 177 23.31 34.47 -12.91
CA ALA A 177 24.25 35.55 -13.16
C ALA A 177 23.55 36.88 -12.84
N GLY A 178 24.20 37.72 -12.04
CA GLY A 178 23.90 39.16 -11.94
C GLY A 178 23.47 39.64 -10.54
N GLU A 179 24.46 40.04 -9.75
CA GLU A 179 24.71 41.45 -9.35
C GLU A 179 25.14 41.58 -7.88
N GLU A 180 26.35 42.11 -7.71
CA GLU A 180 26.93 42.56 -6.46
C GLU A 180 26.17 43.76 -5.90
N SER A 181 25.91 43.78 -4.58
CA SER A 181 25.99 45.00 -3.79
C SER A 181 26.11 44.69 -2.30
N SER A 182 27.30 44.95 -1.78
CA SER A 182 27.73 44.96 -0.38
C SER A 182 27.09 46.08 0.44
N ILE A 183 26.63 45.81 1.69
CA ILE A 183 26.88 46.62 2.91
C ILE A 183 26.85 45.72 4.15
N ALA A 184 27.84 45.92 5.03
CA ALA A 184 28.11 45.21 6.29
C ALA A 184 27.16 45.57 7.47
N GLY A 185 27.04 44.65 8.43
CA GLY A 185 26.44 44.89 9.75
C GLY A 185 26.70 43.74 10.73
N SER A 186 27.33 44.05 11.86
CA SER A 186 27.97 43.15 12.84
C SER A 186 27.04 42.63 13.95
N VAL A 187 27.21 41.34 14.29
CA VAL A 187 27.14 40.61 15.58
C VAL A 187 26.25 41.16 16.73
N ASP A 188 25.26 40.37 17.19
CA ASP A 188 25.29 39.80 18.55
C ASP A 188 24.29 38.65 18.81
N GLY A 189 24.69 37.77 19.73
CA GLY A 189 24.25 36.37 19.82
C GLY A 189 22.89 36.03 20.44
N GLY A 190 22.56 34.75 20.27
CA GLY A 190 21.39 34.07 20.82
C GLY A 190 21.32 32.66 20.26
N THR A 191 22.00 31.71 20.91
CA THR A 191 21.96 30.27 20.59
C THR A 191 20.57 29.72 20.93
N VAL A 192 19.60 30.01 20.07
CA VAL A 192 18.39 29.21 19.97
C VAL A 192 18.79 28.02 19.11
N GLY A 193 18.74 26.82 19.69
CA GLY A 193 18.83 25.57 18.93
C GLY A 193 17.66 25.51 17.96
N ILE A 194 17.81 26.14 16.81
CA ILE A 194 16.92 25.97 15.66
C ILE A 194 17.15 24.52 15.26
N LEU A 195 16.20 23.64 15.62
CA LEU A 195 16.07 22.36 14.94
C LEU A 195 16.11 22.68 13.45
N ALA A 196 17.17 22.22 12.78
CA ALA A 196 17.26 22.34 11.34
C ALA A 196 15.92 21.85 10.76
N PRO A 197 15.29 22.62 9.85
CA PRO A 197 14.02 22.21 9.28
C PRO A 197 14.16 20.80 8.73
N MET A 198 13.27 19.90 9.16
CA MET A 198 13.27 18.54 8.60
C MET A 198 13.15 18.65 7.07
N PRO A 199 13.93 17.86 6.31
CA PRO A 199 13.78 17.84 4.86
C PRO A 199 12.32 17.49 4.52
N ARG A 200 11.65 18.27 3.66
CA ARG A 200 10.26 18.00 3.20
C ARG A 200 10.05 16.56 2.73
N ASP A 201 11.11 16.04 2.15
CA ASP A 201 11.42 14.68 1.80
C ASP A 201 11.11 13.62 2.88
N LYS A 202 11.40 13.90 4.15
CA LYS A 202 11.11 12.98 5.26
C LYS A 202 9.62 12.96 5.60
N ASP A 203 8.98 14.13 5.64
CA ASP A 203 7.56 14.24 5.99
C ASP A 203 6.69 13.52 4.97
N GLN A 204 7.00 13.68 3.67
CA GLN A 204 6.29 12.96 2.61
C GLN A 204 6.48 11.44 2.72
N GLY A 205 7.70 10.96 2.99
CA GLY A 205 7.95 9.53 3.21
C GLY A 205 7.14 8.98 4.37
N MET A 206 7.08 9.70 5.49
CA MET A 206 6.28 9.31 6.66
C MET A 206 4.77 9.29 6.38
N ILE A 207 4.26 10.25 5.59
CA ILE A 207 2.85 10.27 5.17
C ILE A 207 2.53 9.03 4.34
N LEU A 208 3.37 8.68 3.36
CA LEU A 208 3.18 7.50 2.52
C LEU A 208 3.23 6.20 3.32
N LEU A 209 4.18 6.08 4.26
CA LEU A 209 4.26 4.91 5.16
C LEU A 209 3.06 4.82 6.09
N SER A 210 2.56 5.95 6.59
CA SER A 210 1.35 6.00 7.42
C SER A 210 0.11 5.57 6.62
N ALA A 211 -0.02 6.04 5.38
CA ALA A 211 -1.11 5.63 4.50
C ALA A 211 -1.05 4.12 4.17
N TRP A 212 0.16 3.58 3.93
CA TRP A 212 0.34 2.15 3.75
C TRP A 212 0.02 1.35 5.02
N LEU A 213 0.49 1.76 6.18
CA LEU A 213 0.23 1.03 7.43
C LEU A 213 -1.25 1.02 7.78
N ASN A 214 -1.90 2.18 7.70
CA ASN A 214 -3.27 2.34 8.19
C ASN A 214 -4.34 1.84 7.22
N GLN A 215 -3.99 1.58 5.96
CA GLN A 215 -4.90 1.09 4.92
C GLN A 215 -6.27 1.82 4.96
N PRO A 216 -6.31 3.15 4.76
CA PRO A 216 -7.45 3.99 5.15
C PRO A 216 -8.78 3.64 4.47
N HIS A 217 -8.75 2.92 3.35
CA HIS A 217 -9.96 2.44 2.68
C HIS A 217 -10.49 1.14 3.29
N LEU A 218 -9.65 0.35 3.95
CA LEU A 218 -10.05 -0.86 4.66
C LEU A 218 -10.64 -0.50 6.02
N LYS A 219 -11.96 -0.27 6.05
CA LYS A 219 -12.72 0.02 7.27
C LYS A 219 -12.81 -1.24 8.14
N PRO A 220 -12.10 -1.33 9.29
CA PRO A 220 -12.01 -2.57 10.08
C PRO A 220 -13.39 -3.08 10.52
N ASP A 221 -14.28 -2.18 10.92
CA ASP A 221 -15.64 -2.53 11.33
C ASP A 221 -16.43 -3.21 10.21
N THR A 222 -16.30 -2.73 8.97
CA THR A 222 -16.99 -3.35 7.82
C THR A 222 -16.44 -4.74 7.51
N LEU A 223 -15.12 -4.93 7.64
CA LEU A 223 -14.50 -6.23 7.44
C LEU A 223 -14.89 -7.21 8.56
N ALA A 224 -14.92 -6.75 9.81
CA ALA A 224 -15.33 -7.55 10.97
C ALA A 224 -16.81 -7.97 10.85
N THR A 225 -17.70 -7.05 10.50
CA THR A 225 -19.12 -7.38 10.25
C THR A 225 -19.27 -8.42 9.14
N PHE A 226 -18.49 -8.33 8.06
CA PHE A 226 -18.50 -9.35 7.01
C PHE A 226 -17.97 -10.71 7.51
N ASP A 227 -16.96 -10.72 8.37
CA ASP A 227 -16.43 -11.95 8.96
C ASP A 227 -17.41 -12.63 9.90
N GLU A 228 -18.08 -11.85 10.76
CA GLU A 228 -19.17 -12.33 11.62
C GLU A 228 -20.33 -12.86 10.78
N PHE A 229 -20.71 -12.11 9.74
CA PHE A 229 -21.74 -12.51 8.79
C PHE A 229 -21.43 -13.85 8.12
N CYS A 230 -20.22 -14.01 7.59
CA CYS A 230 -19.78 -15.29 7.02
C CYS A 230 -19.77 -16.41 8.06
N GLN A 231 -19.38 -16.14 9.30
CA GLN A 231 -19.41 -17.14 10.37
C GLN A 231 -20.83 -17.63 10.67
N VAL A 232 -21.80 -16.72 10.77
CA VAL A 232 -23.20 -17.09 11.05
C VAL A 232 -23.79 -17.88 9.88
N GLU A 233 -23.61 -17.40 8.64
CA GLU A 233 -24.28 -17.97 7.47
C GLU A 233 -23.61 -19.24 6.92
N MET A 234 -22.33 -19.52 7.24
CA MET A 234 -21.59 -20.67 6.71
C MET A 234 -21.47 -21.87 7.68
N PHE A 235 -21.82 -21.73 8.97
CA PHE A 235 -21.55 -22.76 10.00
C PHE A 235 -22.77 -23.53 10.53
N GLU A 236 -23.98 -23.32 10.02
CA GLU A 236 -25.12 -24.20 10.35
C GLU A 236 -25.23 -25.34 9.33
N GLY A 237 -24.45 -26.41 9.54
CA GLY A 237 -24.50 -27.60 8.69
C GLY A 237 -23.65 -28.79 9.09
N GLU A 238 -23.21 -28.88 10.36
CA GLU A 238 -22.72 -30.14 10.96
C GLU A 238 -23.83 -30.86 11.72
#